data_AF-A0A0H5NF99-F1
#
_entry.id   AF-A0A0H5NF99-F1
#
_cell.length_a   1.000
_cell.length_b   1.000
_cell.length_c   1.000
_cell.angle_alpha   90.00
_cell.angle_beta   90.00
_cell.angle_gamma   90.00
#
_symmetry.space_group_name_H-M   'P 1'
#
loop_
_entity.id
_entity.type
_entity.pdbx_description
1 polymer ?
#
loop_
_entity_poly.entity_id
_entity_poly.type
_entity_poly.pdbx_seq_one_letter_code
_entity_poly.pdbx_strand_id
1 'polypeptide(L)' 'MSYLLYDFLLPIVGPSIAEYWAHLLVVAPL' A
#
# COMPACT_ATOMS: atom_id res chain seq x y z
N MET A 1 8.23 1.22 -0.49
CA MET A 1 6.98 1.23 0.29
C MET A 1 6.33 2.60 0.10
N SER A 2 5.21 2.69 -0.63
CA SER A 2 4.47 3.97 -0.71
C SER A 2 3.67 4.12 0.58
N TYR A 3 4.20 4.87 1.54
CA TYR A 3 3.55 5.10 2.84
C TYR A 3 2.18 5.77 2.67
N LEU A 4 2.01 6.64 1.67
CA LEU A 4 0.74 7.31 1.42
C LEU A 4 -0.36 6.36 0.94
N LEU A 5 -0.04 5.43 0.04
CA LEU A 5 -1.01 4.45 -0.44
C LEU A 5 -1.36 3.44 0.66
N TYR A 6 -0.35 3.03 1.44
CA TYR A 6 -0.57 2.19 2.61
C TYR A 6 -1.52 2.86 3.61
N ASP A 7 -1.26 4.12 3.98
CA ASP A 7 -2.07 4.87 4.94
C ASP A 7 -3.51 5.10 4.44
N PHE A 8 -3.69 5.28 3.13
CA PHE A 8 -5.02 5.40 2.53
C PHE A 8 -5.80 4.07 2.58
N LEU A 9 -5.13 2.95 2.31
CA LEU A 9 -5.76 1.63 2.29
C LEU A 9 -5.99 1.07 3.69
N LEU A 10 -5.13 1.41 4.66
CA LEU A 10 -5.15 0.89 6.03
C LEU A 10 -6.54 0.92 6.70
N PRO A 11 -7.30 2.04 6.71
CA PRO A 11 -8.62 2.07 7.33
C PRO A 11 -9.71 1.34 6.54
N ILE A 12 -9.46 0.98 5.28
CA ILE A 12 -10.46 0.38 4.38
C ILE A 12 -10.33 -1.14 4.35
N VAL A 13 -9.10 -1.65 4.21
CA VAL A 13 -8.84 -3.07 3.92
C VAL A 13 -7.99 -3.76 4.99
N GLY A 14 -7.50 -3.01 5.98
CA GLY A 14 -6.61 -3.52 7.01
C GLY A 14 -5.16 -3.69 6.55
N PRO A 15 -4.25 -3.98 7.49
CA PRO A 15 -2.82 -3.86 7.28
C PRO A 15 -2.25 -4.81 6.22
N SER A 16 -2.67 -6.07 6.19
CA SER A 16 -2.13 -7.09 5.27
C SER A 16 -2.48 -6.80 3.80
N ILE A 17 -3.71 -6.37 3.53
CA ILE A 17 -4.18 -6.04 2.19
C ILE A 17 -3.60 -4.69 1.76
N ALA A 18 -3.53 -3.71 2.67
CA ALA A 18 -2.91 -2.42 2.41
C ALA A 18 -1.43 -2.56 2.03
N GLU A 19 -0.68 -3.41 2.73
CA GLU A 19 0.73 -3.71 2.41
C GLU A 19 0.87 -4.36 1.03
N TYR A 20 0.09 -5.39 0.73
CA TYR A 20 0.13 -6.08 -0.56
C TYR A 20 -0.09 -5.11 -1.74
N TRP A 21 -1.12 -4.27 -1.66
CA TRP A 21 -1.43 -3.31 -2.73
C TRP A 21 -0.46 -2.12 -2.75
N ALA A 22 0.02 -1.66 -1.59
CA ALA A 22 1.06 -0.64 -1.50
C ALA A 22 2.40 -1.12 -2.07
N HIS A 23 2.67 -2.43 -2.06
CA HIS A 23 3.81 -3.01 -2.75
C HIS A 23 3.57 -3.16 -4.26
N LEU A 24 2.37 -3.61 -4.66
CA LEU A 24 2.06 -3.93 -6.05
C LEU A 24 1.84 -2.70 -6.93
N LEU A 25 1.24 -1.64 -6.38
CA LEU A 25 0.90 -0.40 -7.09
C LEU A 25 2.02 0.66 -7.06
N VAL A 26 3.16 0.35 -6.46
CA VAL A 26 4.38 1.15 -6.66
C VAL A 26 4.90 0.81 -8.05
N VAL A 27 4.42 1.58 -9.04
CA VAL A 27 4.99 1.57 -10.39
C VAL A 27 6.40 2.15 -10.29
N ALA A 28 7.40 1.26 -10.38
CA ALA A 28 8.84 1.52 -10.28
C ALA A 28 9.32 2.04 -8.91
N PRO A 29 9.60 1.15 -7.94
CA PRO A 29 10.77 1.38 -7.10
C PRO A 29 11.99 1.15 -8.01
N LEU A 30 12.86 2.14 -8.18
CA LEU A 30 14.14 1.95 -8.88
C LEU A 30 14.87 0.69 -8.39
#